data_AF-A0A959GYC3-F1
#
_entry.id   AF-A0A959GYC3-F1
#
_cell.length_a   1.000
_cell.length_b   1.000
_cell.length_c   1.000
_cell.angle_alpha   90.00
_cell.angle_beta   90.00
_cell.angle_gamma   90.00
#
_symmetry.space_group_name_H-M   'P 1'
#
loop_
_entity.id
_entity.type
_entity.pdbx_description
1 polymer ?
#
loop_
_entity_poly.entity_id
_entity_poly.type
_entity_poly.pdbx_seq_one_letter_code
_entity_poly.pdbx_strand_id
1 'polypeptide(L)'
;MKEVMLILHFIGLAMGLGTSLAFMFLGMASAKMEEAEARTFRMNTLALAKMGHIGLTLLVLTGLYLITPYWSVLGEMPLLIAKLVLVLVLGALIGIISATIKKVKNGVPGADISKVEPLGKLSLLTGLLIVILAVLSFH
;
A
#
# COMPACT_ATOMS: atom_id res chain seq x y z
N MET A 1 -24.09 1.18 10.11
CA MET A 1 -23.05 0.32 9.50
C MET A 1 -22.20 1.05 8.44
N LYS A 2 -22.79 1.83 7.53
CA LYS A 2 -22.06 2.58 6.49
C LYS A 2 -20.94 3.47 7.05
N GLU A 3 -21.24 4.31 8.04
CA GLU A 3 -20.25 5.23 8.64
C GLU A 3 -19.07 4.50 9.29
N VAL A 4 -19.34 3.39 10.00
CA VAL A 4 -18.29 2.54 10.60
C VAL A 4 -17.36 1.99 9.51
N MET A 5 -17.94 1.54 8.39
CA MET A 5 -17.15 1.01 7.27
C MET A 5 -16.34 2.10 6.57
N LEU A 6 -16.86 3.33 6.46
CA LEU A 6 -16.11 4.47 5.96
C LEU A 6 -14.93 4.83 6.87
N ILE A 7 -15.14 4.87 8.19
CA ILE A 7 -14.08 5.11 9.18
C ILE A 7 -12.99 4.05 9.03
N LEU A 8 -13.36 2.76 9.02
CA LEU A 8 -12.41 1.67 8.84
C LEU A 8 -11.70 1.72 7.48
N HIS A 9 -12.39 2.14 6.42
CA HIS A 9 -11.80 2.31 5.09
C HIS A 9 -10.73 3.41 5.10
N PHE A 10 -11.02 4.56 5.71
CA PHE A 10 -10.07 5.66 5.83
C PHE A 10 -8.89 5.34 6.76
N ILE A 11 -9.12 4.56 7.83
CA ILE A 11 -8.03 4.03 8.66
C ILE A 11 -7.14 3.10 7.82
N GLY A 12 -7.74 2.19 7.05
CA GLY A 12 -7.00 1.30 6.15
C GLY A 12 -6.14 2.06 5.13
N LEU A 13 -6.73 3.11 4.55
CA LEU A 13 -6.05 4.04 3.65
C LEU A 13 -4.88 4.76 4.34
N ALA A 14 -5.11 5.34 5.51
CA ALA A 14 -4.09 6.05 6.28
C ALA A 14 -2.94 5.12 6.69
N MET A 15 -3.23 3.88 7.08
CA MET A 15 -2.22 2.87 7.39
C MET A 15 -1.40 2.49 6.14
N GLY A 16 -2.06 2.19 5.01
CA GLY A 16 -1.38 1.80 3.76
C GLY A 16 -0.50 2.90 3.18
N LEU A 17 -1.04 4.11 3.05
CA LEU A 17 -0.28 5.29 2.60
C LEU A 17 0.80 5.70 3.61
N GLY A 18 0.45 5.71 4.89
CA GLY A 18 1.36 6.04 5.99
C GLY A 18 2.57 5.11 6.04
N THR A 19 2.39 3.80 5.85
CA THR A 19 3.50 2.85 5.72
C THR A 19 4.42 3.20 4.55
N SER A 20 3.86 3.54 3.39
CA SER A 20 4.64 3.86 2.20
C SER A 20 5.46 5.16 2.38
N LEU A 21 4.84 6.18 2.97
CA LEU A 21 5.51 7.43 3.35
C LEU A 21 6.61 7.16 4.38
N ALA A 22 6.32 6.40 5.43
CA ALA A 22 7.29 6.05 6.45
C ALA A 22 8.51 5.33 5.85
N PHE A 23 8.31 4.35 4.96
CA PHE A 23 9.43 3.68 4.28
C PHE A 23 10.27 4.63 3.43
N MET A 24 9.66 5.61 2.76
CA MET A 24 10.39 6.64 2.03
C MET A 24 11.30 7.46 2.96
N PHE A 25 10.76 7.96 4.08
CA PHE A 25 11.54 8.73 5.06
C PHE A 25 12.63 7.89 5.74
N LEU A 26 12.32 6.65 6.11
CA LEU A 26 13.28 5.71 6.70
C LEU A 26 14.38 5.33 5.69
N GLY A 27 14.04 5.23 4.40
CA GLY A 27 15.02 5.05 3.33
C GLY A 27 16.02 6.21 3.26
N MET A 28 15.52 7.45 3.24
CA MET A 28 16.34 8.66 3.25
C MET A 28 17.21 8.78 4.51
N ALA A 29 16.69 8.39 5.68
CA ALA A 29 17.47 8.35 6.91
C ALA A 29 18.58 7.29 6.85
N SER A 30 18.26 6.08 6.36
CA SER A 30 19.23 4.98 6.25
C SER A 30 20.38 5.26 5.27
N ALA A 31 20.14 6.11 4.26
CA ALA A 31 21.16 6.47 3.27
C ALA A 31 22.30 7.33 3.85
N LYS A 32 22.12 7.88 5.06
CA LYS A 32 23.12 8.71 5.75
C LYS A 32 23.90 7.94 6.82
N MET A 33 23.60 6.65 7.00
CA MET A 33 24.21 5.79 8.02
C MET A 33 25.36 4.97 7.41
N GLU A 34 26.26 4.47 8.26
CA GLU A 34 27.24 3.46 7.85
C GLU A 34 26.55 2.15 7.44
N GLU A 35 27.12 1.38 6.50
CA GLU A 35 26.43 0.22 5.91
C GLU A 35 25.95 -0.82 6.95
N ALA A 36 26.75 -1.10 7.98
CA ALA A 36 26.41 -2.07 9.01
C ALA A 36 25.21 -1.59 9.87
N GLU A 37 25.18 -0.30 10.21
CA GLU A 37 24.08 0.33 10.94
C GLU A 37 22.83 0.43 10.07
N ALA A 38 22.98 0.88 8.82
CA ALA A 38 21.90 0.99 7.83
C ALA A 38 21.20 -0.36 7.62
N ARG A 39 21.96 -1.46 7.57
CA ARG A 39 21.40 -2.82 7.45
C ARG A 39 20.54 -3.18 8.65
N THR A 40 21.03 -2.95 9.86
CA THR A 40 20.29 -3.24 11.10
C THR A 40 19.04 -2.38 11.21
N PHE A 41 19.16 -1.09 10.90
CA PHE A 41 18.05 -0.16 10.83
C PHE A 41 16.97 -0.62 9.85
N ARG A 42 17.34 -0.95 8.61
CA ARG A 42 16.41 -1.47 7.59
C ARG A 42 15.70 -2.74 8.03
N MET A 43 16.38 -3.64 8.74
CA MET A 43 15.75 -4.86 9.24
C MET A 43 14.68 -4.58 10.30
N ASN A 44 14.92 -3.63 11.19
CA ASN A 44 13.96 -3.22 12.22
C ASN A 44 12.75 -2.50 11.61
N THR A 45 12.95 -1.70 10.55
CA THR A 45 11.86 -0.98 9.89
C THR A 45 10.91 -1.90 9.12
N LEU A 46 11.31 -3.14 8.79
CA LEU A 46 10.41 -4.12 8.16
C LEU A 46 9.17 -4.45 9.00
N ALA A 47 9.18 -4.17 10.31
CA ALA A 47 7.98 -4.29 11.14
C ALA A 47 6.81 -3.42 10.61
N LEU A 48 7.11 -2.26 10.00
CA LEU A 48 6.10 -1.38 9.41
C LEU A 48 5.39 -2.02 8.20
N ALA A 49 5.98 -3.03 7.56
CA ALA A 49 5.32 -3.73 6.46
C ALA A 49 4.02 -4.43 6.91
N LYS A 50 3.96 -4.89 8.17
CA LYS A 50 2.73 -5.46 8.73
C LYS A 50 1.60 -4.43 8.79
N MET A 51 1.91 -3.18 9.13
CA MET A 51 0.93 -2.08 9.13
C MET A 51 0.35 -1.85 7.75
N GLY A 52 1.19 -1.87 6.71
CA GLY A 52 0.74 -1.72 5.32
C GLY A 52 -0.20 -2.84 4.87
N HIS A 53 0.09 -4.09 5.26
CA HIS A 53 -0.79 -5.24 4.99
C HIS A 53 -2.13 -5.16 5.71
N ILE A 54 -2.13 -4.77 6.99
CA ILE A 54 -3.37 -4.57 7.76
C ILE A 54 -4.19 -3.46 7.10
N GLY A 55 -3.53 -2.35 6.75
CA GLY A 55 -4.17 -1.23 6.07
C GLY A 55 -4.83 -1.63 4.75
N LEU A 56 -4.09 -2.35 3.88
CA LEU A 56 -4.63 -2.89 2.63
C LEU A 56 -5.82 -3.82 2.87
N THR A 57 -5.72 -4.71 3.86
CA THR A 57 -6.79 -5.67 4.19
C THR A 57 -8.06 -4.94 4.61
N LEU A 58 -7.94 -3.94 5.50
CA LEU A 58 -9.05 -3.08 5.89
C LEU A 58 -9.63 -2.36 4.67
N LEU A 59 -8.78 -1.77 3.83
CA LEU A 59 -9.19 -1.01 2.66
C LEU A 59 -9.99 -1.86 1.65
N VAL A 60 -9.54 -3.09 1.39
CA VAL A 60 -10.23 -4.02 0.47
C VAL A 60 -11.55 -4.49 1.06
N LEU A 61 -11.57 -4.99 2.31
CA LEU A 61 -12.79 -5.53 2.92
C LEU A 61 -13.88 -4.46 3.06
N THR A 62 -13.51 -3.28 3.55
CA THR A 62 -14.44 -2.17 3.71
C THR A 62 -14.84 -1.57 2.37
N GLY A 63 -13.92 -1.48 1.40
CA GLY A 63 -14.20 -0.99 0.06
C GLY A 63 -15.20 -1.87 -0.70
N LEU A 64 -15.05 -3.19 -0.61
CA LEU A 64 -15.98 -4.17 -1.17
C LEU A 64 -17.37 -4.09 -0.52
N TYR A 65 -17.44 -3.79 0.77
CA TYR A 65 -18.73 -3.52 1.42
C TYR A 65 -19.36 -2.22 0.90
N LEU A 66 -18.58 -1.13 0.82
CA LEU A 66 -19.07 0.20 0.46
C LEU A 66 -19.54 0.32 -0.99
N ILE A 67 -19.06 -0.55 -1.89
CA ILE A 67 -19.48 -0.59 -3.30
C ILE A 67 -20.77 -1.38 -3.52
N THR A 68 -21.23 -2.18 -2.56
CA THR A 68 -22.46 -3.01 -2.73
C THR A 68 -23.69 -2.24 -3.27
N PRO A 69 -24.03 -1.01 -2.83
CA PRO A 69 -25.17 -0.28 -3.39
C PRO A 69 -24.91 0.31 -4.79
N TYR A 70 -23.65 0.36 -5.25
CA TYR A 70 -23.26 0.94 -6.53
C TYR A 70 -23.02 -0.13 -7.61
N TRP A 71 -23.26 -1.41 -7.33
CA TRP A 71 -22.93 -2.51 -8.25
C TRP A 71 -23.71 -2.46 -9.56
N SER A 72 -24.97 -2.03 -9.51
CA SER A 72 -25.85 -1.93 -10.69
C SER A 72 -25.49 -0.77 -11.62
N VAL A 73 -24.87 0.29 -11.10
CA VAL A 73 -24.50 1.50 -11.83
C VAL A 73 -22.98 1.62 -12.04
N LEU A 74 -22.22 0.58 -11.69
CA LEU A 74 -20.76 0.61 -11.71
C LEU A 74 -20.20 0.96 -13.09
N GLY A 75 -20.85 0.47 -14.15
CA GLY A 75 -20.47 0.74 -15.55
C GLY A 75 -20.58 2.22 -15.93
N GLU A 76 -21.40 2.99 -15.23
CA GLU A 76 -21.61 4.42 -15.47
C GLU A 76 -20.67 5.29 -14.61
N MET A 77 -19.88 4.68 -13.72
CA MET A 77 -18.99 5.37 -12.78
C MET A 77 -17.50 5.12 -13.12
N PRO A 78 -16.95 5.71 -14.21
CA PRO A 78 -15.60 5.43 -14.67
C PRO A 78 -14.51 5.74 -13.63
N LEU A 79 -14.72 6.78 -12.80
CA LEU A 79 -13.80 7.13 -11.70
C LEU A 79 -13.74 6.03 -10.63
N LEU A 80 -14.89 5.42 -10.31
CA LEU A 80 -14.97 4.32 -9.35
C LEU A 80 -14.27 3.07 -9.89
N ILE A 81 -14.46 2.75 -11.18
CA ILE A 81 -13.75 1.65 -11.85
C ILE A 81 -12.23 1.90 -11.79
N ALA A 82 -11.77 3.10 -12.17
CA ALA A 82 -10.35 3.45 -12.11
C ALA A 82 -9.77 3.29 -10.70
N LYS A 83 -10.51 3.72 -9.66
CA LYS A 83 -10.13 3.52 -8.26
C LYS A 83 -9.98 2.05 -7.91
N LEU A 84 -10.92 1.19 -8.31
CA LEU A 84 -10.86 -0.25 -8.04
C LEU A 84 -9.66 -0.91 -8.73
N VAL A 85 -9.39 -0.54 -9.98
CA VAL A 85 -8.20 -1.02 -10.71
C VAL A 85 -6.92 -0.62 -9.98
N LEU A 86 -6.81 0.62 -9.51
CA LEU A 86 -5.66 1.07 -8.73
C LEU A 86 -5.53 0.30 -7.40
N VAL A 87 -6.63 -0.06 -6.73
CA VAL A 87 -6.58 -0.89 -5.51
C VAL A 87 -6.03 -2.28 -5.82
N LEU A 88 -6.39 -2.88 -6.96
CA LEU A 88 -5.81 -4.16 -7.39
C LEU A 88 -4.32 -4.03 -7.72
N VAL A 89 -3.92 -2.96 -8.41
CA VAL A 89 -2.50 -2.66 -8.68
C VAL A 89 -1.73 -2.49 -7.37
N LEU A 90 -2.27 -1.74 -6.41
CA LEU A 90 -1.67 -1.56 -5.08
C LEU A 90 -1.49 -2.90 -4.36
N GLY A 91 -2.52 -3.76 -4.38
CA GLY A 91 -2.46 -5.09 -3.80
C GLY A 91 -1.38 -5.98 -4.45
N ALA A 92 -1.28 -5.94 -5.78
CA ALA A 92 -0.24 -6.66 -6.52
C ALA A 92 1.17 -6.16 -6.16
N LEU A 93 1.38 -4.83 -6.11
CA LEU A 93 2.66 -4.24 -5.73
C LEU A 93 3.09 -4.65 -4.31
N ILE A 94 2.18 -4.54 -3.34
CA ILE A 94 2.42 -4.95 -1.96
C ILE A 94 2.70 -6.46 -1.89
N GLY A 95 1.98 -7.29 -2.65
CA GLY A 95 2.22 -8.73 -2.74
C GLY A 95 3.62 -9.07 -3.28
N ILE A 96 4.05 -8.41 -4.36
CA ILE A 96 5.38 -8.60 -4.96
C ILE A 96 6.49 -8.14 -4.01
N ILE A 97 6.31 -6.98 -3.35
CA ILE A 97 7.25 -6.48 -2.33
C ILE A 97 7.43 -7.52 -1.22
N SER A 98 6.33 -8.01 -0.65
CA SER A 98 6.39 -8.94 0.47
C SER A 98 6.94 -10.31 0.08
N ALA A 99 6.63 -10.79 -1.13
CA ALA A 99 7.25 -11.99 -1.67
C ALA A 99 8.77 -11.81 -1.86
N THR A 100 9.21 -10.66 -2.36
CA THR A 100 10.64 -10.34 -2.55
C THR A 100 11.37 -10.28 -1.21
N ILE A 101 10.82 -9.57 -0.23
CA ILE A 101 11.39 -9.51 1.14
C ILE A 101 11.50 -10.91 1.75
N LYS A 102 10.47 -11.75 1.60
CA LYS A 102 10.49 -13.13 2.10
C LYS A 102 11.57 -13.98 1.43
N LYS A 103 11.73 -13.85 0.10
CA LYS A 103 12.80 -14.56 -0.65
C LYS A 103 14.19 -14.13 -0.20
N VAL A 104 14.42 -12.83 0.00
CA VAL A 104 15.70 -12.31 0.50
C VAL A 104 16.00 -12.82 1.91
N LYS A 105 15.01 -12.79 2.82
CA LYS A 105 15.17 -13.32 4.18
C LYS A 105 15.50 -14.82 4.22
N ASN A 106 14.97 -15.57 3.27
CA ASN A 106 15.20 -17.02 3.16
C ASN A 106 16.47 -17.38 2.37
N GLY A 107 17.27 -16.40 1.93
CA GLY A 107 18.52 -16.65 1.20
C GLY A 107 18.31 -17.25 -0.20
N VAL A 108 17.15 -17.00 -0.84
CA VAL A 108 16.86 -17.54 -2.18
C VAL A 108 17.83 -16.92 -3.21
N PRO A 109 18.56 -17.73 -3.99
CA PRO A 109 19.47 -17.23 -5.03
C PRO A 109 18.74 -16.34 -6.04
N GLY A 110 19.32 -15.18 -6.37
CA GLY A 110 18.74 -14.22 -7.32
C GLY A 110 17.62 -13.32 -6.77
N ALA A 111 17.29 -13.44 -5.48
CA ALA A 111 16.39 -12.49 -4.82
C ALA A 111 17.14 -11.17 -4.54
N ASP A 112 16.61 -10.07 -5.08
CA ASP A 112 17.24 -8.76 -4.99
C ASP A 112 16.35 -7.77 -4.22
N ILE A 113 16.87 -7.29 -3.09
CA ILE A 113 16.20 -6.32 -2.22
C ILE A 113 16.12 -4.94 -2.88
N SER A 114 16.99 -4.63 -3.84
CA SER A 114 17.02 -3.33 -4.52
C SER A 114 15.72 -3.04 -5.29
N LYS A 115 15.04 -4.10 -5.76
CA LYS A 115 13.76 -4.02 -6.47
C LYS A 115 12.61 -3.57 -5.58
N VAL A 116 12.74 -3.66 -4.26
CA VAL A 116 11.69 -3.29 -3.31
C VAL A 116 11.47 -1.77 -3.28
N GLU A 117 12.54 -0.98 -3.39
CA GLU A 117 12.46 0.48 -3.32
C GLU A 117 11.61 1.10 -4.46
N PRO A 118 11.87 0.82 -5.76
CA PRO A 118 11.06 1.38 -6.85
C PRO A 118 9.62 0.90 -6.79
N LEU A 119 9.38 -0.36 -6.41
CA LEU A 119 8.01 -0.88 -6.21
C LEU A 119 7.29 -0.17 -5.06
N GLY A 120 8.01 0.16 -3.98
CA GLY A 120 7.49 0.94 -2.86
C GLY A 120 7.11 2.37 -3.27
N LYS A 121 7.94 3.04 -4.09
CA LYS A 121 7.63 4.35 -4.66
C LYS A 121 6.40 4.29 -5.57
N LEU A 122 6.28 3.26 -6.41
CA LEU A 122 5.12 3.06 -7.26
C LEU A 122 3.85 2.76 -6.44
N SER A 123 3.96 1.99 -5.35
CA SER A 123 2.88 1.75 -4.40
C SER A 123 2.42 3.05 -3.74
N LEU A 124 3.35 3.94 -3.36
CA LEU A 124 3.01 5.26 -2.82
C LEU A 124 2.23 6.10 -3.83
N LEU A 125 2.72 6.21 -5.07
CA LEU A 125 2.03 6.93 -6.15
C LEU A 125 0.64 6.36 -6.43
N THR A 126 0.52 5.04 -6.47
CA THR A 126 -0.76 4.34 -6.63
C THR A 126 -1.72 4.70 -5.49
N GLY A 127 -1.24 4.68 -4.25
CA GLY A 127 -2.00 5.09 -3.06
C GLY A 127 -2.49 6.55 -3.15
N LEU A 128 -1.62 7.48 -3.57
CA LEU A 128 -1.99 8.89 -3.74
C LEU A 128 -3.05 9.06 -4.83
N LEU A 129 -2.90 8.37 -5.96
CA LEU A 129 -3.91 8.39 -7.04
C LEU A 129 -5.27 7.86 -6.56
N ILE A 130 -5.30 6.82 -5.71
CA ILE A 130 -6.54 6.32 -5.10
C ILE A 130 -7.23 7.41 -4.27
N VAL A 131 -6.47 8.21 -3.51
CA VAL A 131 -7.02 9.33 -2.72
C VAL A 131 -7.58 10.42 -3.63
N ILE A 132 -6.82 10.80 -4.67
CA ILE A 132 -7.25 11.82 -5.63
C ILE A 132 -8.56 11.38 -6.31
N LEU A 133 -8.62 10.15 -6.83
CA LEU A 133 -9.84 9.63 -7.44
C LEU A 133 -11.00 9.54 -6.45
N ALA A 134 -10.73 9.22 -5.19
CA ALA A 134 -11.77 9.21 -4.16
C ALA A 134 -12.36 10.62 -3.97
N VAL A 135 -11.52 11.65 -3.85
CA VAL A 135 -11.97 13.05 -3.69
C VAL A 135 -12.72 13.54 -4.94
N LEU A 136 -12.22 13.21 -6.13
CA LEU A 136 -12.88 13.57 -7.39
C LEU A 136 -14.21 12.85 -7.60
N SER A 137 -14.40 11.67 -7.00
CA SER A 137 -15.68 10.95 -7.06
C SER A 137 -16.78 11.58 -6.20
N PHE A 138 -16.43 12.54 -5.32
CA PHE A 138 -17.36 13.28 -4.47
C PHE A 138 -17.63 14.72 -4.96
N HIS A 139 -16.99 15.15 -6.04
CA HIS A 139 -17.25 16.42 -6.73
C HIS A 139 -18.16 16.18 -7.93
#